data_AF-N1JIM1-F1
#
_entry.id   AF-N1JIM1-F1
#
_cell.length_a   1.000
_cell.length_b   1.000
_cell.length_c   1.000
_cell.angle_alpha   90.00
_cell.angle_beta   90.00
_cell.angle_gamma   90.00
#
_symmetry.space_group_name_H-M   'P 1'
#
loop_
_entity.id
_entity.type
_entity.pdbx_description
1 polymer ?
#
loop_
_entity_poly.entity_id
_entity_poly.type
_entity_poly.pdbx_seq_one_letter_code
_entity_poly.pdbx_strand_id
1 'polypeptide(L)'
;MRINLTPIIQNLKDIIMKYSIVRRGPKPNLTGFNPRALAAAAGSPVNDPWARNEAWRYTGPFSRASRLRNNFPGLGIATVAFIVYCGYEHFFLKNDHESRNLEGHA
;
A
#
# COMPACT_ATOMS: atom_id res chain seq x y z
N MET A 1 52.43 -6.14 28.84
CA MET A 1 52.57 -4.87 28.09
C MET A 1 51.46 -4.84 27.04
N ARG A 2 50.40 -4.03 27.21
CA ARG A 2 49.27 -3.96 26.27
C ARG A 2 49.44 -2.71 25.41
N ILE A 3 49.51 -2.88 24.09
CA ILE A 3 49.67 -1.79 23.14
C ILE A 3 48.30 -1.12 22.95
N ASN A 4 48.20 0.18 23.19
CA ASN A 4 46.95 0.93 23.16
C ASN A 4 46.70 1.40 21.71
N LEU A 5 45.93 0.63 20.94
CA LEU A 5 45.71 0.82 19.50
C LEU A 5 44.55 1.78 19.16
N THR A 6 43.90 2.34 20.19
CA THR A 6 42.74 3.23 20.05
C THR A 6 42.99 4.49 19.19
N PRO A 7 44.13 5.20 19.24
CA PRO A 7 44.30 6.42 18.45
C PRO A 7 44.57 6.15 16.96
N ILE A 8 45.16 5.01 16.63
CA ILE A 8 45.47 4.61 15.25
C ILE A 8 44.18 4.19 14.53
N ILE A 9 43.32 3.44 15.21
CA ILE A 9 42.03 2.99 14.66
C ILE A 9 41.10 4.18 14.41
N GLN A 10 41.11 5.20 15.27
CA GLN A 10 40.30 6.39 15.04
C GLN A 10 40.81 7.24 13.88
N ASN A 11 42.13 7.45 13.77
CA ASN A 11 42.70 8.12 12.60
C ASN A 11 42.33 7.40 11.29
N LEU A 12 42.37 6.07 11.28
CA LEU A 12 42.01 5.30 10.09
C LEU A 12 40.52 5.46 9.74
N LYS A 13 39.64 5.46 10.74
CA LYS A 13 38.19 5.70 10.53
C LYS A 13 37.93 7.10 9.99
N ASP A 14 38.62 8.10 10.49
CA ASP A 14 38.48 9.50 10.05
C ASP A 14 38.99 9.68 8.62
N ILE A 15 40.13 9.06 8.27
CA ILE A 15 40.67 9.05 6.92
C ILE A 15 39.69 8.35 5.96
N ILE A 16 39.21 7.16 6.32
CA ILE A 16 38.25 6.41 5.49
C ILE A 16 36.94 7.22 5.33
N MET A 17 36.41 7.82 6.39
CA MET A 17 35.22 8.69 6.30
C MET A 17 35.46 9.92 5.42
N LYS A 18 36.63 10.54 5.50
CA LYS A 18 36.96 11.73 4.72
C LYS A 18 37.12 11.44 3.23
N TYR A 19 37.58 10.24 2.86
CA TYR A 19 37.73 9.83 1.47
C TYR A 19 36.55 9.04 0.88
N SER A 20 35.63 8.50 1.71
CA SER A 20 34.55 7.63 1.24
C SER A 20 33.27 8.33 0.76
N ILE A 21 33.10 9.62 1.01
CA ILE A 21 31.85 10.31 0.68
C ILE A 21 32.04 11.22 -0.55
N VAL A 22 32.23 10.61 -1.72
CA VAL A 22 31.87 11.29 -2.98
C VAL A 22 30.35 11.31 -3.07
N ARG A 23 29.71 12.32 -2.48
CA ARG A 23 28.29 12.60 -2.74
C ARG A 23 28.18 12.97 -4.21
N ARG A 24 27.87 12.00 -5.07
CA ARG A 24 27.52 12.28 -6.46
C ARG A 24 26.28 13.17 -6.43
N GLY A 25 26.48 14.46 -6.66
CA GLY A 25 25.40 15.43 -6.79
C GLY A 25 24.44 15.03 -7.92
N PRO A 26 23.21 15.56 -7.93
CA PRO A 26 22.29 15.33 -9.04
C PRO A 26 22.98 15.63 -10.37
N LYS A 27 22.97 14.68 -11.30
CA LYS A 27 23.57 14.89 -12.62
C LYS A 27 22.90 16.11 -13.26
N PRO A 28 23.66 17.09 -13.79
CA PRO A 28 23.07 18.22 -14.49
C PRO A 28 22.33 17.69 -15.73
N ASN A 29 21.07 18.08 -15.90
CA ASN A 29 20.29 17.70 -17.06
C ASN A 29 20.84 18.45 -18.28
N LEU A 30 21.40 17.72 -19.24
CA LEU A 30 22.02 18.28 -20.46
C LEU A 30 21.02 19.10 -21.31
N THR A 31 19.74 18.80 -21.19
CA THR A 31 18.65 19.43 -21.95
C THR A 31 18.04 20.64 -21.22
N GLY A 32 18.52 20.99 -20.01
CA GLY A 32 17.92 22.05 -19.18
C GLY A 32 16.53 21.70 -18.62
N PHE A 33 15.91 20.63 -19.09
CA PHE A 33 14.64 20.14 -18.60
C PHE A 33 14.82 19.48 -17.22
N ASN A 34 14.12 20.01 -16.21
CA ASN A 34 14.14 19.45 -14.86
C ASN A 34 12.80 18.75 -14.56
N PRO A 35 12.73 17.41 -14.61
CA PRO A 35 11.48 16.67 -14.40
C PRO A 35 10.93 16.85 -12.98
N ARG A 36 11.79 17.10 -11.98
CA ARG A 36 11.34 17.35 -10.60
C ARG A 36 10.71 18.74 -10.44
N ALA A 37 11.25 19.74 -11.11
CA ALA A 37 10.65 21.08 -11.14
C ALA A 37 9.30 21.05 -11.86
N LEU A 38 9.21 20.31 -12.97
CA LEU A 38 7.93 20.09 -13.65
C LEU A 38 6.94 19.36 -12.73
N ALA A 39 7.33 18.27 -12.07
CA ALA A 39 6.44 17.53 -11.17
C ALA A 39 5.95 18.40 -9.99
N ALA A 40 6.80 19.27 -9.46
CA ALA A 40 6.41 20.24 -8.42
C ALA A 40 5.45 21.32 -8.95
N ALA A 41 5.59 21.74 -10.20
CA ALA A 41 4.74 22.73 -10.85
C ALA A 41 3.47 22.15 -11.48
N ALA A 42 3.43 20.85 -11.76
CA ALA A 42 2.33 20.15 -12.42
C ALA A 42 1.12 19.88 -11.49
N GLY A 43 1.23 20.26 -10.21
CA GLY A 43 0.10 20.24 -9.29
C GLY A 43 -0.98 21.24 -9.69
N SER A 44 -2.22 20.97 -9.32
CA SER A 44 -3.29 21.96 -9.47
C SER A 44 -2.98 23.17 -8.59
N PRO A 45 -3.05 24.41 -9.11
CA PRO A 45 -2.87 25.59 -8.28
C PRO A 45 -3.93 25.63 -7.18
N VAL A 46 -3.56 26.16 -6.00
CA VAL A 46 -4.44 26.19 -4.81
C VAL A 46 -5.75 26.92 -5.05
N ASN A 47 -5.77 27.86 -5.99
CA ASN A 47 -6.93 28.70 -6.29
C ASN A 47 -7.11 28.82 -7.81
N ASP A 48 -7.64 27.78 -8.42
CA ASP A 48 -7.97 27.78 -9.84
C ASP A 48 -9.31 28.50 -10.09
N PRO A 49 -9.35 29.52 -10.97
CA PRO A 49 -10.58 30.28 -11.23
C PRO A 49 -11.67 29.43 -11.92
N TRP A 50 -11.30 28.27 -12.46
CA TRP A 50 -12.18 27.37 -13.20
C TRP A 50 -12.63 26.15 -12.39
N ALA A 51 -12.19 25.98 -11.12
CA ALA A 51 -12.52 24.81 -10.29
C ALA A 51 -14.00 24.49 -10.30
N ARG A 52 -14.83 25.52 -10.09
CA ARG A 52 -16.28 25.37 -10.05
C ARG A 52 -16.85 24.94 -11.41
N ASN A 53 -16.28 25.44 -12.50
CA ASN A 53 -16.70 25.07 -13.85
C ASN A 53 -16.22 23.67 -14.25
N GLU A 54 -15.14 23.16 -13.66
CA GLU A 54 -14.66 21.79 -13.87
C GLU A 54 -15.26 20.78 -12.88
N ALA A 55 -15.87 21.25 -11.79
CA ALA A 55 -16.39 20.41 -10.72
C ALA A 55 -17.41 19.36 -11.22
N TRP A 56 -18.26 19.69 -12.19
CA TRP A 56 -19.27 18.75 -12.71
C TRP A 56 -18.66 17.49 -13.34
N ARG A 57 -17.41 17.54 -13.81
CA ARG A 57 -16.73 16.39 -14.43
C ARG A 57 -16.33 15.33 -13.42
N TYR A 58 -16.08 15.75 -12.18
CA TYR A 58 -15.47 14.89 -11.15
C TYR A 58 -16.36 14.74 -9.91
N THR A 59 -17.53 15.37 -9.90
CA THR A 59 -18.52 15.26 -8.82
C THR A 59 -19.66 14.31 -9.20
N GLY A 60 -20.43 13.87 -8.20
CA GLY A 60 -21.60 13.00 -8.40
C GLY A 60 -21.26 11.57 -8.88
N PRO A 61 -21.93 11.05 -9.93
CA PRO A 61 -21.77 9.67 -10.39
C PRO A 61 -20.37 9.37 -10.93
N PHE A 62 -19.61 10.40 -11.32
CA PHE A 62 -18.27 10.23 -11.93
C PHE A 62 -17.12 10.28 -10.92
N SER A 63 -17.42 10.42 -9.62
CA SER A 63 -16.42 10.42 -8.55
C SER A 63 -15.67 9.08 -8.48
N ARG A 64 -14.42 9.09 -7.97
CA ARG A 64 -13.62 7.87 -7.79
C ARG A 64 -14.34 6.82 -6.93
N ALA A 65 -15.04 7.27 -5.89
CA ALA A 65 -15.80 6.40 -5.00
C ALA A 65 -17.02 5.79 -5.71
N SER A 66 -17.71 6.56 -6.55
CA SER A 66 -18.86 6.09 -7.32
C SER A 66 -18.48 4.97 -8.30
N ARG A 67 -17.27 5.04 -8.88
CA ARG A 67 -16.73 3.96 -9.73
C ARG A 67 -16.52 2.66 -8.96
N LEU A 68 -16.09 2.75 -7.69
CA LEU A 68 -15.83 1.57 -6.87
C LEU A 68 -17.08 0.91 -6.32
N ARG A 69 -18.17 1.67 -6.11
CA ARG A 69 -19.43 1.15 -5.55
C ARG A 69 -20.08 0.07 -6.41
N ASN A 70 -19.85 0.08 -7.72
CA ASN A 70 -20.44 -0.89 -8.64
C ASN A 70 -19.46 -1.99 -9.10
N ASN A 71 -18.30 -2.13 -8.47
CA ASN A 71 -17.31 -3.16 -8.87
C ASN A 71 -17.75 -4.58 -8.50
N PHE A 72 -18.54 -4.76 -7.45
CA PHE A 72 -19.00 -6.08 -7.01
C PHE A 72 -20.52 -6.11 -6.84
N PRO A 73 -21.26 -6.09 -7.96
CA PRO A 73 -22.70 -6.26 -7.90
C PRO A 73 -23.00 -7.65 -7.34
N GLY A 74 -23.56 -7.70 -6.14
CA GLY A 74 -23.98 -8.95 -5.50
C GLY A 74 -23.05 -9.51 -4.43
N LEU A 75 -21.94 -8.85 -4.07
CA LEU A 75 -21.09 -9.30 -2.96
C LEU A 75 -21.89 -9.42 -1.65
N GLY A 76 -22.77 -8.46 -1.37
CA GLY A 76 -23.61 -8.50 -0.17
C GLY A 76 -24.52 -9.73 -0.11
N ILE A 77 -25.25 -10.04 -1.19
CA ILE A 77 -26.13 -11.22 -1.21
C ILE A 77 -25.33 -12.52 -1.17
N ALA A 78 -24.17 -12.58 -1.82
CA ALA A 78 -23.32 -13.74 -1.82
C ALA A 78 -22.75 -14.01 -0.42
N THR A 79 -22.29 -12.97 0.29
CA THR A 79 -21.81 -13.09 1.67
C THR A 79 -22.93 -13.57 2.60
N VAL A 80 -24.14 -13.03 2.47
CA VAL A 80 -25.29 -13.47 3.27
C VAL A 80 -25.63 -14.94 2.99
N ALA A 81 -25.75 -15.31 1.71
CA ALA A 81 -26.04 -16.70 1.32
C ALA A 81 -24.96 -17.67 1.83
N PHE A 82 -23.69 -17.27 1.72
CA PHE A 82 -22.56 -18.04 2.23
C PHE A 82 -22.63 -18.25 3.74
N ILE A 83 -22.90 -17.19 4.51
CA ILE A 83 -23.04 -17.28 5.98
C ILE A 83 -24.22 -18.19 6.36
N VAL A 84 -25.36 -18.05 5.68
CA VAL A 84 -26.54 -18.92 5.93
C VAL A 84 -26.20 -20.38 5.66
N TYR A 85 -25.50 -20.66 4.56
CA TYR A 85 -25.07 -22.02 4.23
C TYR A 85 -24.09 -22.58 5.27
N CYS A 86 -23.05 -21.82 5.63
CA CYS A 86 -22.11 -22.23 6.67
C CYS A 86 -22.78 -22.45 8.03
N GLY A 87 -23.73 -21.59 8.41
CA GLY A 87 -24.52 -21.76 9.62
C GLY A 87 -25.38 -23.02 9.57
N TYR A 88 -26.02 -23.28 8.43
CA TYR A 88 -26.81 -24.49 8.23
C TYR A 88 -25.96 -25.76 8.33
N GLU A 89 -24.79 -25.79 7.68
CA GLU A 89 -23.85 -26.91 7.83
C GLU A 89 -23.37 -27.09 9.27
N HIS A 90 -23.05 -25.98 9.95
CA HIS A 90 -22.47 -26.01 11.29
C HIS A 90 -23.46 -26.45 12.37
N PHE A 91 -24.74 -26.03 12.26
CA PHE A 91 -25.76 -26.29 13.28
C PHE A 91 -26.68 -27.47 12.95
N PHE A 92 -26.96 -27.76 11.67
CA PHE A 92 -27.89 -28.83 11.31
C PHE A 92 -27.18 -30.10 10.80
N LEU A 93 -26.19 -29.98 9.90
CA LEU A 93 -25.53 -31.18 9.35
C LEU A 93 -24.53 -31.82 10.31
N LYS A 94 -23.93 -31.05 11.23
CA LYS A 94 -22.96 -31.58 12.20
C LYS A 94 -23.59 -32.52 13.24
N ASN A 95 -24.85 -32.30 13.60
CA ASN A 95 -25.58 -33.15 14.56
C ASN A 95 -25.93 -34.54 13.98
N ASP A 96 -26.04 -34.65 12.65
CA ASP A 96 -26.34 -35.92 11.96
C ASP A 96 -25.10 -36.80 11.70
N HIS A 97 -23.89 -36.25 11.80
CA HIS A 97 -22.63 -37.00 11.63
C HIS A 97 -22.03 -37.53 12.94
N GLU A 98 -22.44 -37.00 14.09
CA GLU A 98 -22.02 -37.53 15.40
C GLU A 98 -22.81 -38.81 15.76
N SER A 99 -24.06 -38.93 15.30
CA SER A 99 -24.91 -40.11 15.50
C SER A 99 -24.56 -41.31 14.61
N ARG A 100 -23.87 -41.13 13.47
CA ARG A 100 -23.45 -42.24 12.57
C ARG A 100 -22.08 -42.84 12.86
N ASN A 101 -21.25 -42.20 13.69
CA ASN A 101 -19.93 -42.73 14.07
C ASN A 101 -19.96 -43.63 15.32
N LEU A 102 -21.10 -43.71 16.01
CA LEU A 102 -21.26 -44.54 17.22
C LEU A 102 -21.70 -45.99 16.94
N GLU A 103 -22.03 -46.34 15.69
CA GLU A 103 -22.58 -47.66 15.33
C GLU A 103 -21.59 -48.53 14.50
N GLY A 104 -20.33 -48.10 14.39
CA GLY A 104 -19.30 -48.73 13.55
C GLY A 104 -18.19 -49.53 14.26
N HIS A 105 -18.33 -49.83 15.55
CA HIS A 105 -17.33 -50.62 16.30
C HIS A 105 -17.98 -51.61 17.30
N ALA A 106 -18.28 -52.83 16.83
CA ALA A 106 -18.40 -54.05 17.62
C ALA A 106 -18.03 -55.27 16.76
#